data_AF-A0A1W9ZDY7-F1
#
_entry.id   AF-A0A1W9ZDY7-F1
#
_cell.length_a   1.000
_cell.length_b   1.000
_cell.length_c   1.000
_cell.angle_alpha   90.00
_cell.angle_beta   90.00
_cell.angle_gamma   90.00
#
_symmetry.space_group_name_H-M   'P 1'
#
loop_
_entity.id
_entity.type
_entity.pdbx_description
1 polymer ?
#
loop_
_entity_poly.entity_id
_entity_poly.type
_entity_poly.pdbx_seq_one_letter_code
_entity_poly.pdbx_strand_id
1 'polypeptide(L)'
;MLGRSITASHLPAEQFTSKMPEGSFRDGMARMLAHYDRHGLPGGNALVLRAILGREPRSLKDYFHELANRRWFTPFGLLRL
;
A
#
# COMPACT_ATOMS: atom_id res chain seq x y z
N MET A 1 -15.18 3.20 1.90
CA MET A 1 -14.48 4.47 1.60
C MET A 1 -14.12 5.16 2.89
N LEU A 2 -12.95 5.80 2.98
CA LEU A 2 -12.41 6.38 4.23
C LEU A 2 -13.10 7.67 4.71
N GLY A 3 -14.23 8.06 4.12
CA GLY A 3 -14.99 9.28 4.47
C GLY A 3 -14.27 10.61 4.18
N ARG A 4 -13.08 10.56 3.57
CA ARG A 4 -12.27 11.73 3.20
C ARG A 4 -11.68 11.57 1.81
N SER A 5 -11.46 12.70 1.13
CA SER A 5 -10.73 12.72 -0.15
C SER A 5 -9.23 12.49 0.09
N ILE A 6 -8.61 11.71 -0.79
CA ILE A 6 -7.15 11.47 -0.80
C ILE A 6 -6.68 11.70 -2.23
N THR A 7 -5.73 12.62 -2.40
CA THR A 7 -5.11 12.93 -3.69
C THR A 7 -3.71 12.35 -3.70
N ALA A 8 -3.37 11.61 -4.76
CA ALA A 8 -2.01 11.14 -4.97
C ALA A 8 -1.12 12.31 -5.43
N SER A 9 0.06 12.41 -4.86
CA SER A 9 1.09 13.38 -5.26
C SER A 9 2.42 12.65 -5.47
N HIS A 10 3.23 13.14 -6.40
CA HIS A 10 4.58 12.62 -6.60
C HIS A 10 5.49 13.01 -5.43
N LEU A 11 6.24 12.04 -4.92
CA LEU A 11 7.21 12.20 -3.84
C LEU A 11 8.51 11.50 -4.28
N PRO A 12 9.65 12.21 -4.33
CA PRO A 12 10.92 11.58 -4.70
C PRO A 12 11.27 10.40 -3.79
N ALA A 13 11.76 9.31 -4.38
CA ALA A 13 12.07 8.07 -3.66
C ALA A 13 13.08 8.29 -2.52
N GLU A 14 14.07 9.17 -2.72
CA GLU A 14 15.06 9.54 -1.71
C GLU A 14 14.40 10.24 -0.52
N GLN A 15 13.43 11.12 -0.78
CA GLN A 15 12.70 11.81 0.26
C GLN A 15 11.85 10.84 1.10
N PHE A 16 11.24 9.84 0.47
CA PHE A 16 10.50 8.79 1.18
C PHE A 16 11.42 7.89 2.01
N THR A 17 12.51 7.40 1.40
CA THR A 17 13.43 6.45 2.05
C THR A 17 14.30 7.10 3.13
N SER A 18 14.51 8.41 3.11
CA SER A 18 15.20 9.15 4.17
C SER A 18 14.58 8.99 5.56
N LYS A 19 13.28 8.65 5.62
CA LYS A 19 12.54 8.44 6.87
C LYS A 19 12.69 7.02 7.43
N MET A 20 13.38 6.14 6.72
CA MET A 20 13.59 4.75 7.12
C MET A 20 14.92 4.58 7.86
N PRO A 21 15.01 3.62 8.81
CA PRO A 21 16.28 3.22 9.39
C PRO A 21 17.29 2.82 8.32
N GLU A 22 18.57 3.11 8.56
CA GLU A 22 19.65 2.71 7.66
C GLU A 22 19.76 1.19 7.57
N GLY A 23 20.29 0.72 6.43
CA GLY A 23 20.57 -0.68 6.18
C GLY A 23 19.90 -1.22 4.92
N SER A 24 20.06 -2.52 4.72
CA SER A 24 19.71 -3.22 3.47
C SER A 24 18.24 -3.04 3.06
N PHE A 25 17.33 -2.89 4.01
CA PHE A 25 15.92 -2.64 3.72
C PHE A 25 15.70 -1.29 3.03
N ARG A 26 16.32 -0.21 3.53
CA ARG A 26 16.25 1.12 2.93
C ARG A 26 16.85 1.12 1.53
N ASP A 27 18.00 0.46 1.36
CA ASP A 27 18.68 0.36 0.06
C ASP A 27 17.86 -0.45 -0.96
N GLY A 28 17.20 -1.52 -0.52
CA GLY A 28 16.29 -2.31 -1.34
C GLY A 28 15.08 -1.49 -1.78
N MET A 29 14.48 -0.75 -0.83
CA MET A 29 13.32 0.11 -1.10
C MET A 29 13.66 1.22 -2.10
N ALA A 30 14.81 1.89 -1.93
CA ALA A 30 15.25 2.94 -2.86
C ALA A 30 15.41 2.41 -4.29
N ARG A 31 16.07 1.25 -4.45
CA ARG A 31 16.25 0.59 -5.75
C ARG A 31 14.93 0.19 -6.40
N MET A 32 14.01 -0.37 -5.62
CA MET A 32 12.69 -0.78 -6.10
C MET A 32 11.87 0.42 -6.60
N LEU A 33 11.82 1.50 -5.81
CA LEU A 33 11.06 2.71 -6.19
C LEU A 33 11.66 3.36 -7.45
N ALA A 34 12.98 3.49 -7.53
CA ALA A 34 13.64 4.01 -8.72
C ALA A 34 13.36 3.17 -9.98
N HIS A 35 13.24 1.84 -9.83
CA HIS A 35 12.84 0.96 -10.92
C HIS A 35 11.40 1.23 -11.36
N TYR A 36 10.46 1.36 -10.41
CA TYR A 36 9.05 1.63 -10.73
C TYR A 36 8.81 3.03 -11.29
N ASP A 37 9.57 4.04 -10.87
CA ASP A 37 9.49 5.38 -11.46
C ASP A 37 9.92 5.35 -12.94
N ARG A 38 10.95 4.55 -13.27
CA ARG A 38 11.46 4.44 -14.64
C ARG A 38 10.60 3.56 -15.54
N HIS A 39 10.06 2.47 -15.01
CA HIS A 39 9.45 1.40 -15.82
C HIS A 39 7.94 1.21 -15.58
N GLY A 40 7.38 1.90 -14.58
CA GLY A 40 6.05 1.65 -14.06
C GLY A 40 5.97 0.40 -13.19
N LEU A 41 4.84 0.25 -12.49
CA LEU A 41 4.49 -0.97 -11.77
C LEU A 41 3.38 -1.70 -12.55
N PRO A 42 3.67 -2.82 -13.23
CA PRO A 42 2.66 -3.52 -14.03
C PRO A 42 1.56 -4.17 -13.20
N GLY A 43 1.73 -4.30 -11.87
CA GLY A 43 0.71 -4.85 -10.97
C GLY A 43 0.51 -6.36 -11.06
N GLY A 44 1.32 -7.06 -11.86
CA GLY A 44 1.25 -8.50 -12.08
C GLY A 44 0.30 -8.90 -13.22
N ASN A 45 -0.15 -10.16 -13.24
CA ASN A 45 -1.04 -10.70 -14.26
C ASN A 45 -2.28 -11.36 -13.62
N ALA A 46 -3.44 -10.72 -13.79
CA ALA A 46 -4.71 -11.20 -13.22
C ALA A 46 -5.12 -12.59 -13.74
N LEU A 47 -4.76 -12.94 -14.98
CA LEU A 47 -5.05 -14.27 -15.53
C LEU A 47 -4.31 -15.36 -14.76
N VAL A 48 -3.03 -15.13 -14.45
CA VAL A 48 -2.20 -16.06 -13.67
C VAL A 48 -2.77 -16.21 -12.27
N LEU A 49 -3.13 -15.10 -11.61
CA LEU A 49 -3.74 -15.15 -10.27
C LEU A 49 -5.05 -15.94 -10.25
N ARG A 50 -5.93 -15.74 -11.24
CA ARG A 50 -7.17 -16.51 -11.35
C ARG A 50 -6.91 -17.99 -11.54
N ALA A 51 -5.94 -18.36 -12.38
CA ALA A 51 -5.58 -19.75 -12.61
C ALA A 51 -5.09 -20.44 -11.33
N ILE A 52 -4.28 -19.75 -10.52
CA ILE A 52 -3.79 -20.27 -9.23
C ILE A 52 -4.93 -20.36 -8.19
N LEU A 53 -5.81 -19.37 -8.14
CA LEU A 53 -6.83 -19.26 -7.09
C LEU A 53 -8.10 -20.07 -7.35
N GLY A 54 -8.38 -20.45 -8.61
CA GLY A 54 -9.66 -21.08 -8.99
C GLY A 54 -10.88 -20.16 -8.85
N ARG A 55 -10.66 -18.85 -8.63
CA ARG A 55 -11.69 -17.81 -8.49
C ARG A 55 -11.12 -16.45 -8.92
N GLU A 56 -11.99 -15.46 -9.08
CA GLU A 56 -11.55 -14.09 -9.31
C GLU A 56 -10.71 -13.55 -8.13
N PRO A 57 -9.59 -12.84 -8.40
CA PRO A 57 -8.84 -12.16 -7.35
C PRO A 57 -9.70 -11.05 -6.74
N ARG A 58 -9.48 -10.79 -5.45
CA ARG A 58 -10.20 -9.73 -4.75
C ARG A 58 -9.82 -8.36 -5.32
N SER A 59 -10.81 -7.49 -5.53
CA SER A 59 -10.52 -6.11 -5.94
C SER A 59 -9.92 -5.30 -4.79
N LEU A 60 -9.11 -4.29 -5.13
CA LEU A 60 -8.57 -3.37 -4.12
C LEU A 60 -9.70 -2.61 -3.38
N LYS A 61 -10.80 -2.31 -4.08
CA LYS A 61 -11.99 -1.69 -3.50
C LYS A 61 -12.61 -2.56 -2.41
N ASP A 62 -12.83 -3.85 -2.68
CA ASP A 62 -13.42 -4.77 -1.70
C ASP A 62 -12.48 -5.00 -0.52
N TYR A 63 -11.18 -5.04 -0.77
CA TYR A 63 -10.18 -5.09 0.29
C TYR A 63 -10.27 -3.86 1.21
N PHE A 64 -10.38 -2.65 0.67
CA PHE A 64 -10.57 -1.44 1.48
C PHE A 64 -11.91 -1.40 2.21
N HIS A 65 -12.98 -1.92 1.62
CA HIS A 65 -14.27 -2.05 2.33
C HIS A 65 -14.15 -2.99 3.53
N GLU A 66 -13.48 -4.13 3.37
CA GLU A 66 -13.25 -5.04 4.49
C GLU A 66 -12.35 -4.41 5.57
N LEU A 67 -11.25 -3.78 5.19
CA LEU A 67 -10.35 -3.11 6.15
C LEU A 67 -11.06 -2.01 6.95
N ALA A 68 -11.96 -1.25 6.34
CA ALA A 68 -12.73 -0.24 7.04
C ALA A 68 -13.70 -0.84 8.08
N ASN A 69 -14.17 -2.06 7.83
CA ASN A 69 -15.11 -2.77 8.71
C ASN A 69 -14.40 -3.60 9.79
N ARG A 70 -13.11 -3.89 9.64
CA ARG A 70 -12.29 -4.46 10.71
C ARG A 70 -12.14 -3.40 11.80
N ARG A 71 -12.59 -3.71 13.02
CA ARG A 71 -12.46 -2.85 14.20
C ARG A 71 -10.97 -2.52 14.38
N TRP A 72 -10.57 -1.30 14.04
CA TRP A 72 -9.25 -0.78 14.38
C TRP A 72 -9.17 -0.78 15.91
N PHE A 73 -8.23 -1.54 16.47
CA PHE A 73 -7.84 -1.40 17.87
C PHE A 73 -7.27 0.01 18.01
N THR A 74 -8.05 0.95 18.54
CA THR A 74 -7.56 2.27 18.93
C THR A 74 -6.66 2.08 20.16
N PRO A 75 -5.35 2.41 20.11
CA PRO A 75 -4.55 2.52 21.33
C PRO A 75 -4.94 3.76 22.16
N PHE A 76 -5.81 4.62 21.64
CA PHE A 76 -6.24 5.86 22.30
C PHE A 76 -7.76 5.98 22.26
N GLY A 77 -8.42 5.19 23.10
CA GLY A 77 -9.81 5.43 23.48
C GLY A 77 -9.87 6.52 24.55
N LEU A 78 -10.58 7.60 24.25
CA LEU A 78 -11.32 8.46 25.19
C LEU A 78 -10.79 8.57 26.64
N LEU A 79 -10.07 9.67 26.94
CA LEU A 79 -10.33 10.40 28.20
C LEU A 79 -11.51 11.32 27.91
N ARG A 80 -12.71 10.84 28.22
CA ARG A 80 -13.91 11.66 28.32
C ARG A 80 -14.04 12.02 29.80
N LEU A 81 -13.71 13.26 30.15
CA LEU A 81 -14.20 13.94 31.36
C LEU A 81 -15.53 14.61 31.02
#